data_AF-A0A2N2CGR9-F1
#
_entry.id   AF-A0A2N2CGR9-F1
#
_cell.length_a   1.000
_cell.length_b   1.000
_cell.length_c   1.000
_cell.angle_alpha   90.00
_cell.angle_beta   90.00
_cell.angle_gamma   90.00
#
_symmetry.space_group_name_H-M   'P 1'
#
loop_
_entity.id
_entity.type
_entity.pdbx_description
1 polymer ?
#
loop_
_entity_poly.entity_id
_entity_poly.type
_entity_poly.pdbx_seq_one_letter_code
_entity_poly.pdbx_strand_id
1 'polypeptide(L)' 'EKLKKFLFSLGCSEGQEIALISILAGNYIINVKNSRYAIDRKMAEIIRIN' A
#
# COMPACT_ATOMS: atom_id res chain seq x y z
N GLU A 1 1.17 14.62 2.97
CA GLU A 1 2.56 14.30 3.41
C GLU A 1 2.63 13.14 4.41
N LYS A 2 1.88 13.15 5.53
CA LYS A 2 1.92 12.11 6.57
C LYS A 2 1.66 10.68 6.04
N LEU A 3 0.65 10.49 5.19
CA LEU A 3 0.32 9.18 4.62
C LEU A 3 1.42 8.64 3.68
N LYS A 4 2.03 9.52 2.87
CA LYS A 4 3.18 9.15 2.03
C LYS A 4 4.37 8.71 2.88
N LYS A 5 4.69 9.44 3.96
CA LYS A 5 5.75 9.06 4.91
C LYS A 5 5.45 7.72 5.59
N PHE A 6 4.19 7.47 5.94
CA PHE A 6 3.76 6.19 6.50
C PHE A 6 3.96 5.04 5.49
N LEU A 7 3.46 5.16 4.26
CA LEU A 7 3.69 4.16 3.20
C LEU A 7 5.18 3.92 2.96
N PHE A 8 5.99 4.98 2.95
CA PHE A 8 7.44 4.89 2.83
C PHE A 8 8.06 4.07 3.98
N SER A 9 7.58 4.25 5.23
CA SER A 9 8.05 3.47 6.39
C SER A 9 7.68 1.98 6.31
N LEU A 10 6.64 1.61 5.54
CA LEU A 10 6.30 0.21 5.24
C LEU A 10 7.17 -0.38 4.10
N GLY A 11 8.05 0.44 3.51
CA GLY A 11 8.83 0.06 2.32
C GLY A 11 8.09 0.26 0.99
N CYS A 12 6.90 0.88 1.01
CA CYS A 12 6.14 1.25 -0.18
C CYS A 12 6.63 2.63 -0.68
N SER A 13 7.65 2.61 -1.53
CA SER A 13 8.26 3.81 -2.12
C SER A 13 8.08 3.83 -3.64
N GLU A 14 8.28 5.00 -4.25
CA GLU A 14 8.23 5.16 -5.70
C GLU A 14 9.22 4.20 -6.40
N GLY A 15 8.79 3.61 -7.52
CA GLY A 15 9.58 2.65 -8.31
C GLY A 15 9.66 1.23 -7.72
N GLN A 16 8.96 0.94 -6.61
CA GLN A 16 8.86 -0.42 -6.08
C GLN A 16 7.60 -1.11 -6.59
N GLU A 17 7.74 -2.38 -6.98
CA GLU A 17 6.59 -3.24 -7.21
C GLU A 17 5.96 -3.66 -5.89
N ILE A 18 4.64 -3.60 -5.85
CA ILE A 18 3.81 -4.13 -4.77
C ILE A 18 2.75 -5.03 -5.40
N ALA A 19 2.19 -5.94 -4.62
CA ALA A 19 1.09 -6.78 -5.09
C ALA A 19 -0.18 -6.52 -4.27
N LEU A 20 -1.31 -6.31 -4.95
CA LEU A 20 -2.61 -6.41 -4.31
C LEU A 20 -2.95 -7.90 -4.12
N ILE A 21 -3.15 -8.32 -2.88
CA ILE A 21 -3.46 -9.71 -2.53
C ILE A 21 -4.97 -9.94 -2.50
N SER A 22 -5.72 -9.04 -1.86
CA SER A 22 -7.18 -9.14 -1.74
C SER A 22 -7.80 -7.83 -1.27
N ILE A 23 -9.11 -7.67 -1.47
CA ILE A 23 -9.90 -6.61 -0.84
C ILE A 23 -10.88 -7.27 0.13
N LEU A 24 -10.79 -6.92 1.42
CA LEU A 24 -11.56 -7.54 2.50
C LEU A 24 -12.14 -6.46 3.41
N ALA A 25 -13.46 -6.45 3.60
CA ALA A 25 -14.17 -5.50 4.46
C ALA A 25 -13.77 -4.02 4.22
N GLY A 26 -13.56 -3.64 2.95
CA GLY A 26 -13.17 -2.29 2.55
C GLY A 26 -11.68 -1.96 2.71
N ASN A 27 -10.86 -2.90 3.20
CA ASN A 27 -9.41 -2.77 3.26
C ASN A 27 -8.74 -3.43 2.05
N TYR A 28 -7.63 -2.87 1.62
CA TYR A 28 -6.74 -3.40 0.59
C TYR A 28 -5.62 -4.14 1.29
N ILE A 29 -5.52 -5.45 1.08
CA ILE A 29 -4.41 -6.26 1.58
C ILE A 29 -3.32 -6.24 0.51
N ILE A 30 -2.21 -5.58 0.82
CA ILE A 30 -1.08 -5.46 -0.11
C ILE A 30 0.13 -6.21 0.43
N ASN A 31 0.96 -6.73 -0.48
CA ASN A 31 2.28 -7.23 -0.18
C ASN A 31 3.33 -6.19 -0.60
N VAL A 32 4.15 -5.78 0.36
CA VAL A 32 5.27 -4.85 0.19
C VAL A 32 6.49 -5.53 0.80
N LYS A 33 7.51 -5.82 -0.02
CA LYS A 33 8.76 -6.48 0.43
C LYS A 33 8.52 -7.74 1.29
N ASN A 34 7.66 -8.63 0.82
CA ASN A 34 7.26 -9.88 1.49
C ASN A 34 6.47 -9.70 2.81
N SER A 35 6.11 -8.47 3.17
CA SER A 35 5.24 -8.16 4.32
C SER A 35 3.83 -7.82 3.84
N ARG A 36 2.81 -8.29 4.57
CA ARG A 36 1.40 -8.00 4.26
C ARG A 36 0.89 -6.86 5.12
N TYR A 37 0.28 -5.88 4.48
CA TYR A 37 -0.34 -4.73 5.14
C TYR A 37 -1.80 -4.60 4.73
N ALA A 38 -2.67 -4.36 5.71
CA ALA A 38 -4.02 -3.89 5.46
C ALA A 38 -3.99 -2.35 5.42
N ILE A 39 -4.38 -1.77 4.30
CA ILE A 39 -4.49 -0.32 4.14
C ILE A 39 -5.92 0.07 3.80
N ASP A 40 -6.33 1.25 4.23
CA ASP A 40 -7.63 1.80 3.87
C ASP A 40 -7.63 2.33 2.43
N ARG A 41 -8.82 2.68 1.93
CA ARG A 41 -9.01 3.25 0.61
C ARG A 41 -8.22 4.53 0.39
N LYS A 42 -8.09 5.38 1.41
CA LYS A 42 -7.41 6.69 1.30
C LYS A 42 -5.90 6.51 1.08
N MET A 43 -5.30 5.49 1.69
CA MET A 43 -3.91 5.10 1.43
C MET A 43 -3.77 4.48 0.05
N ALA A 44 -4.70 3.60 -0.35
CA ALA A 44 -4.67 2.96 -1.66
C ALA A 44 -4.75 3.99 -2.80
N GLU A 45 -5.58 5.03 -2.68
CA GLU A 45 -5.72 6.12 -3.67
C GLU A 45 -4.44 6.97 -3.86
N ILE A 46 -3.50 6.92 -2.91
CA ILE A 46 -2.19 7.59 -3.04
C ILE A 46 -1.24 6.79 -3.95
N ILE A 47 -1.41 5.47 -3.99
CA ILE A 47 -0.58 4.58 -4.78
C ILE A 47 -1.09 4.63 -6.22
N ARG A 48 -0.29 5.22 -7.12
CA ARG A 48 -0.59 5.20 -8.56
C ARG A 48 -0.21 3.84 -9.13
N ILE A 49 -1.17 3.22 -9.81
CA ILE A 49 -0.96 2.01 -10.61
C ILE A 49 -0.73 2.48 -12.05
N ASN A 50 0.36 2.05 -12.67
CA ASN A 50 0.63 2.27 -14.10
C ASN A 50 0.21 1.04 -14.91
#